data_AF-A0A286FGV8-F1
#
_entry.id   AF-A0A286FGV8-F1
#
_cell.length_a   1.000
_cell.length_b   1.000
_cell.length_c   1.000
_cell.angle_alpha   90.00
_cell.angle_beta   90.00
_cell.angle_gamma   90.00
#
_symmetry.space_group_name_H-M   'P 1'
#
loop_
_entity.id
_entity.type
_entity.pdbx_description
1 polymer ?
#
loop_
_entity_poly.entity_id
_entity_poly.type
_entity_poly.pdbx_seq_one_letter_code
_entity_poly.pdbx_strand_id
1 'polypeptide(L)'
;MQTHDELVEAVFNNPSYRSEVLCIIKLRATLESALEELSEPAKPEKPIRRMLRYDDLIGKSPIIQFADSPEINRCRHGITLLYSALAKGIMHTHSLSTQQANKVLLDVVTRYTNR
;
A
#
# COMPACT_ATOMS: atom_id res chain seq x y z
N MET A 1 14.20 29.74 4.26
CA MET A 1 14.00 28.28 4.34
C MET A 1 12.57 28.03 3.90
N GLN A 2 12.33 27.09 2.99
CA GLN A 2 10.95 26.69 2.67
C GLN A 2 10.32 26.04 3.89
N THR A 3 9.04 26.33 4.14
CA THR A 3 8.27 25.61 5.15
C THR A 3 7.99 24.17 4.68
N HIS A 4 7.64 23.28 5.61
CA HIS A 4 7.28 21.90 5.26
C HIS A 4 6.10 21.84 4.28
N ASP A 5 5.12 22.72 4.44
CA ASP A 5 3.95 22.81 3.55
C ASP A 5 4.32 23.29 2.15
N GLU A 6 5.18 24.30 2.04
CA GLU A 6 5.71 24.77 0.74
C GLU A 6 6.47 23.65 0.03
N LEU A 7 7.21 22.83 0.77
CA LEU A 7 7.95 21.70 0.22
C LEU A 7 7.02 20.58 -0.27
N VAL A 8 5.97 20.26 0.49
CA VAL A 8 4.93 19.30 0.08
C VAL A 8 4.24 19.77 -1.22
N GLU A 9 3.92 21.07 -1.32
CA GLU A 9 3.34 21.63 -2.54
C GLU A 9 4.34 21.65 -3.70
N ALA A 10 5.59 22.02 -3.45
CA ALA A 10 6.64 22.03 -4.47
C ALA A 10 6.90 20.63 -5.04
N VAL A 11 6.91 19.60 -4.19
CA VAL A 11 7.05 18.21 -4.62
C VAL A 11 5.88 17.79 -5.51
N PHE A 12 4.64 18.10 -5.11
CA PHE A 12 3.47 17.73 -5.93
C PHE A 12 3.33 18.55 -7.22
N ASN A 13 3.81 19.79 -7.23
CA ASN A 13 3.78 20.66 -8.41
C ASN A 13 4.90 20.34 -9.41
N ASN A 14 5.92 19.58 -9.02
CA ASN A 14 6.92 19.09 -9.96
C ASN A 14 6.31 17.97 -10.84
N PRO A 15 6.23 18.14 -12.18
CA PRO A 15 5.60 17.16 -13.06
C PRO A 15 6.19 15.75 -12.94
N SER A 16 7.50 15.64 -12.72
CA SER A 16 8.21 14.36 -12.61
C SER A 16 7.82 13.59 -11.36
N TYR A 17 7.54 14.28 -10.26
CA TYR A 17 7.09 13.64 -9.02
C TYR A 17 5.58 13.43 -9.02
N ARG A 18 4.83 14.36 -9.62
CA ARG A 18 3.37 14.31 -9.68
C ARG A 18 2.85 13.05 -10.35
N SER A 19 3.41 12.64 -11.49
CA SER A 19 3.01 11.42 -12.20
C SER A 19 3.15 10.18 -11.31
N GLU A 20 4.27 10.09 -10.61
CA GLU A 20 4.60 8.96 -9.73
C GLU A 20 3.73 8.96 -8.46
N VAL A 21 3.48 10.12 -7.86
CA VAL A 21 2.55 10.25 -6.73
C VAL A 21 1.15 9.80 -7.13
N LEU A 22 0.66 10.23 -8.30
CA LEU A 22 -0.64 9.78 -8.81
C LEU A 22 -0.65 8.28 -9.11
N CYS A 23 0.46 7.71 -9.58
CA CYS A 23 0.61 6.27 -9.76
C CYS A 23 0.50 5.52 -8.42
N ILE A 24 1.19 6.00 -7.37
CA ILE A 24 1.12 5.43 -6.02
C ILE A 24 -0.33 5.47 -5.49
N ILE A 25 -1.02 6.59 -5.66
CA ILE A 25 -2.43 6.75 -5.22
C ILE A 25 -3.33 5.73 -5.92
N LYS A 26 -3.19 5.58 -7.24
CA LYS A 26 -3.98 4.59 -8.01
C LYS A 26 -3.70 3.16 -7.58
N LEU A 27 -2.42 2.81 -7.41
CA LEU A 27 -2.03 1.47 -6.96
C LEU A 27 -2.56 1.16 -5.55
N ARG A 28 -2.60 2.15 -4.66
CA ARG A 28 -3.22 2.02 -3.33
C ARG A 28 -4.72 1.77 -3.44
N ALA A 29 -5.43 2.56 -4.25
CA ALA A 29 -6.87 2.36 -4.48
C ALA A 29 -7.17 0.97 -5.09
N THR A 30 -6.37 0.50 -6.05
CA THR A 30 -6.49 -0.86 -6.61
C THR A 30 -6.24 -1.93 -5.56
N LEU A 31 -5.24 -1.73 -4.70
CA LEU A 31 -4.93 -2.65 -3.61
C LEU A 31 -6.06 -2.68 -2.57
N GLU A 32 -6.62 -1.53 -2.19
CA GLU A 32 -7.75 -1.43 -1.27
C GLU A 32 -8.99 -2.13 -1.83
N SER A 33 -9.36 -1.86 -3.10
CA SER A 33 -10.46 -2.55 -3.79
C SER A 33 -10.28 -4.07 -3.82
N ALA A 34 -9.07 -4.55 -4.16
CA ALA A 34 -8.78 -5.98 -4.19
C ALA A 34 -8.85 -6.64 -2.80
N LEU A 35 -8.52 -5.89 -1.74
CA LEU A 35 -8.61 -6.38 -0.36
C LEU A 35 -10.06 -6.38 0.14
N GLU A 36 -10.88 -5.41 -0.28
CA GLU A 36 -12.32 -5.37 0.00
C GLU A 36 -13.06 -6.54 -0.64
N GLU A 37 -12.76 -6.87 -1.90
CA GLU A 37 -13.31 -8.04 -2.60
C GLU A 37 -12.99 -9.37 -1.89
N LEU A 38 -11.80 -9.48 -1.29
CA LEU A 38 -11.43 -10.64 -0.48
C LEU A 38 -12.07 -10.65 0.91
N SER A 39 -12.59 -9.51 1.37
CA SER A 39 -13.18 -9.35 2.69
C SER A 39 -14.70 -9.56 2.70
N GLU A 40 -15.33 -9.89 1.56
CA GLU A 40 -16.73 -10.32 1.56
C GLU A 40 -16.91 -11.52 2.52
N PRO A 41 -17.82 -11.44 3.51
CA PRO A 41 -17.99 -12.52 4.47
C PRO A 41 -18.46 -13.75 3.73
N ALA A 42 -17.64 -14.80 3.75
CA ALA A 42 -18.01 -16.13 3.29
C ALA A 42 -19.41 -16.44 3.81
N LYS A 43 -20.38 -16.62 2.90
CA LYS A 43 -21.71 -17.10 3.26
C LYS A 43 -21.52 -18.34 4.13
N PRO A 44 -22.14 -18.44 5.32
CA PRO A 44 -21.93 -19.59 6.18
C PRO A 44 -22.32 -20.85 5.41
N GLU A 45 -21.32 -21.63 5.02
CA GLU A 45 -21.55 -22.92 4.38
C GLU A 45 -22.35 -23.79 5.35
N LYS A 46 -23.41 -24.42 4.82
CA LYS A 46 -24.29 -25.31 5.57
C LYS A 46 -23.46 -26.33 6.36
N PRO A 47 -23.83 -26.67 7.61
CA PRO A 47 -23.03 -27.56 8.44
C PRO A 47 -22.95 -28.95 7.81
N ILE A 48 -21.82 -29.25 7.19
CA ILE A 48 -21.46 -30.60 6.76
C ILE A 48 -21.11 -31.37 8.03
N ARG A 49 -22.00 -32.25 8.50
CA ARG A 49 -21.65 -33.27 9.51
C ARG A 49 -20.60 -34.22 8.91
N ARG A 50 -19.32 -33.89 9.04
CA ARG A 50 -18.21 -34.82 8.81
C ARG A 50 -17.47 -35.02 10.14
N MET A 51 -17.23 -36.28 10.50
CA MET A 51 -16.42 -36.65 11.66
C MET A 51 -15.04 -36.02 11.54
N LEU A 52 -14.61 -35.30 12.57
CA LEU A 52 -13.28 -34.73 12.69
C LEU A 52 -12.21 -35.82 12.56
N ARG A 53 -11.23 -35.61 11.69
CA ARG A 53 -10.02 -36.44 11.59
C ARG A 53 -8.94 -35.86 12.50
N TYR A 54 -7.94 -36.69 12.83
CA TYR A 54 -6.83 -36.29 13.70
C TYR A 54 -6.05 -35.08 13.15
N ASP A 55 -6.01 -34.92 11.83
CA ASP A 55 -5.43 -33.77 11.13
C ASP A 55 -6.16 -32.44 11.40
N ASP A 56 -7.43 -32.49 11.82
CA ASP A 56 -8.23 -31.32 12.19
C ASP A 56 -7.97 -30.90 13.67
N LEU A 57 -7.45 -31.82 14.49
CA LEU A 57 -7.13 -31.60 15.91
C LEU A 57 -5.72 -31.07 16.12
N ILE A 58 -4.77 -31.52 15.29
CA ILE A 58 -3.44 -30.93 15.21
C ILE A 58 -3.62 -29.68 14.37
N GLY A 59 -3.80 -28.53 15.02
CA GLY A 59 -4.10 -27.24 14.40
C GLY A 59 -3.19 -26.84 13.23
N LYS A 60 -3.34 -27.49 12.08
CA LYS A 60 -3.37 -26.81 10.81
C LYS A 60 -4.65 -25.99 10.90
N SER A 61 -4.55 -24.86 11.60
CA SER A 61 -5.32 -23.68 11.23
C SER A 61 -5.38 -23.71 9.71
N PRO A 62 -6.55 -23.58 9.07
CA PRO A 62 -6.56 -23.33 7.65
C PRO A 62 -5.55 -22.20 7.51
N ILE A 63 -4.41 -22.48 6.89
CA ILE A 63 -3.46 -21.43 6.56
C ILE A 63 -4.35 -20.61 5.67
N ILE A 64 -4.82 -19.52 6.25
CA ILE A 64 -5.62 -18.48 5.66
C ILE A 64 -4.84 -18.20 4.38
N GLN A 65 -5.25 -18.84 3.29
CA GLN A 65 -4.66 -18.70 1.95
C GLN A 65 -5.09 -17.34 1.38
N PHE A 66 -5.33 -16.36 2.25
CA PHE A 66 -5.11 -14.96 1.99
C PHE A 66 -3.60 -14.65 1.98
N ALA A 67 -2.76 -15.63 1.63
CA ALA A 67 -1.40 -15.40 1.20
C ALA A 67 -1.51 -14.69 -0.16
N ASP A 68 -1.73 -13.37 -0.06
CA ASP A 68 -1.67 -12.33 -1.06
C ASP A 68 -1.76 -12.87 -2.50
N SER A 69 -2.91 -12.67 -3.14
CA SER A 69 -3.03 -12.95 -4.58
C SER A 69 -1.78 -12.40 -5.29
N PRO A 70 -1.25 -13.08 -6.33
CA PRO A 70 -0.06 -12.61 -7.04
C PRO A 70 -0.16 -11.15 -7.46
N GLU A 71 -1.38 -10.65 -7.68
CA GLU A 71 -1.71 -9.27 -7.97
C GLU A 71 -1.54 -8.33 -6.76
N ILE A 72 -2.04 -8.70 -5.58
CA ILE A 72 -1.83 -7.95 -4.33
C ILE A 72 -0.33 -7.81 -4.02
N ASN A 73 0.42 -8.90 -4.18
CA ASN A 73 1.87 -8.88 -3.99
C ASN A 73 2.58 -7.97 -4.99
N ARG A 74 2.19 -8.00 -6.27
CA ARG A 74 2.73 -7.09 -7.29
C ARG A 74 2.40 -5.63 -6.97
N CYS A 75 1.17 -5.33 -6.56
CA CYS A 75 0.75 -3.98 -6.18
C CYS A 75 1.55 -3.46 -4.98
N ARG A 76 1.67 -4.26 -3.91
CA ARG A 76 2.48 -3.91 -2.73
C ARG A 76 3.93 -3.65 -3.11
N HIS A 77 4.54 -4.56 -3.87
CA HIS A 77 5.92 -4.42 -4.31
C HIS A 77 6.13 -3.18 -5.18
N GLY A 78 5.23 -2.93 -6.13
CA GLY A 78 5.25 -1.74 -6.98
C GLY A 78 5.17 -0.45 -6.17
N ILE A 79 4.26 -0.38 -5.19
CA ILE A 79 4.15 0.76 -4.28
C ILE A 79 5.46 0.95 -3.51
N THR A 80 6.03 -0.11 -2.92
CA THR A 80 7.28 -0.02 -2.15
C THR A 80 8.44 0.49 -3.00
N LEU A 81 8.58 0.00 -4.23
CA LEU A 81 9.64 0.43 -5.15
C LEU A 81 9.47 1.91 -5.53
N LEU A 82 8.28 2.31 -5.97
CA LEU A 82 8.00 3.69 -6.36
C LEU A 82 8.23 4.65 -5.19
N TYR A 83 7.72 4.30 -4.01
CA TYR A 83 7.89 5.10 -2.80
C TYR A 83 9.37 5.27 -2.43
N SER A 84 10.15 4.19 -2.50
CA SER A 84 11.58 4.21 -2.19
C SER A 84 12.39 5.01 -3.21
N ALA A 85 12.07 4.87 -4.50
CA ALA A 85 12.72 5.63 -5.57
C ALA A 85 12.42 7.13 -5.45
N LEU A 86 11.17 7.48 -5.21
CA LEU A 86 10.74 8.87 -5.10
C LEU A 86 11.31 9.54 -3.84
N ALA A 87 11.30 8.84 -2.70
CA ALA A 87 11.91 9.34 -1.47
C ALA A 87 13.40 9.64 -1.65
N LYS A 88 14.14 8.76 -2.36
CA LYS A 88 15.55 9.03 -2.71
C LYS A 88 15.69 10.25 -3.63
N GLY A 89 14.83 10.38 -4.64
CA GLY A 89 14.83 11.55 -5.53
C GLY A 89 14.61 12.87 -4.79
N ILE A 90 13.61 12.90 -3.89
CA ILE A 90 13.30 14.06 -3.04
C ILE A 90 14.46 14.35 -2.09
N MET A 91 15.03 13.32 -1.47
CA MET A 91 16.16 13.43 -0.56
C MET A 91 17.35 14.13 -1.22
N HIS A 92 17.75 13.70 -2.43
CA HIS A 92 18.87 14.30 -3.14
C HIS A 92 18.56 15.71 -3.66
N THR A 93 17.37 15.91 -4.23
CA THR A 93 17.01 17.20 -4.85
C THR A 93 16.88 18.32 -3.82
N HIS A 94 16.38 18.00 -2.63
CA HIS A 94 16.12 18.99 -1.57
C HIS A 94 17.12 18.89 -0.41
N SER A 95 18.18 18.08 -0.54
CA SER A 95 19.21 17.87 0.50
C SER A 95 18.61 17.55 1.87
N LEU A 96 17.59 16.70 1.88
CA LEU A 96 16.89 16.28 3.09
C LEU A 96 17.54 15.03 3.67
N SER A 97 17.32 14.78 4.95
CA SER A 97 17.56 13.44 5.51
C SER A 97 16.53 12.43 4.98
N THR A 98 16.86 11.14 5.06
CA THR A 98 15.95 10.04 4.70
C THR A 98 14.61 10.14 5.44
N GLN A 99 14.63 10.49 6.73
CA GLN A 99 13.41 10.63 7.53
C GLN A 99 12.53 11.80 7.05
N GLN A 100 13.15 12.94 6.73
CA GLN A 100 12.45 14.11 6.22
C GLN A 100 11.84 13.86 4.84
N ALA A 101 12.59 13.25 3.92
CA ALA A 101 12.08 12.92 2.59
C ALA A 101 10.91 11.92 2.66
N ASN A 102 11.01 10.90 3.51
CA ASN A 102 9.92 9.94 3.74
C ASN A 102 8.68 10.62 4.32
N LYS A 103 8.84 11.57 5.25
CA LYS A 103 7.74 12.33 5.83
C LYS A 103 7.07 13.24 4.80
N VAL A 104 7.85 13.98 4.01
CA VAL A 104 7.33 14.84 2.93
C VAL A 104 6.54 14.00 1.93
N LEU A 105 7.07 12.86 1.49
CA LEU A 105 6.38 11.98 0.57
C LEU A 105 5.08 11.42 1.18
N LEU A 106 5.10 11.03 2.45
CA LEU A 106 3.90 10.56 3.15
C LEU A 106 2.82 11.64 3.16
N ASP A 107 3.20 12.86 3.48
CA ASP A 107 2.28 13.99 3.58
C ASP A 107 1.75 14.40 2.20
N VAL A 108 2.57 14.33 1.15
CA VAL A 108 2.12 14.51 -0.24
C VAL A 108 1.07 13.46 -0.61
N VAL A 109 1.37 12.17 -0.42
CA VAL A 109 0.43 11.11 -0.75
C VAL A 109 -0.86 11.27 0.05
N THR A 110 -0.77 11.51 1.36
CA THR A 110 -1.94 11.65 2.24
C THR A 110 -2.80 12.86 1.88
N ARG A 111 -2.17 14.01 1.57
CA ARG A 111 -2.88 15.25 1.21
C ARG A 111 -3.64 15.12 -0.11
N TYR A 112 -3.12 14.37 -1.07
CA TYR A 112 -3.69 14.25 -2.42
C TYR A 112 -4.45 12.94 -2.68
N THR A 113 -4.47 11.99 -1.73
CA THR A 113 -5.36 10.81 -1.80
C THR A 113 -6.82 11.17 -1.53
N ASN A 114 -7.08 12.20 -0.72
CA ASN A 114 -8.42 12.61 -0.27
C ASN A 114 -9.00 13.83 -1.03
N ARG A 115 -8.41 14.22 -2.16
CA ARG A 115 -8.84 15.37 -2.99
C ARG A 115 -9.38 14.87 -4.32
#